data_AF-A0A5T8SK48-F1
#
_entry.id   AF-A0A5T8SK48-F1
#
_cell.length_a   1.000
_cell.length_b   1.000
_cell.length_c   1.000
_cell.angle_alpha   90.00
_cell.angle_beta   90.00
_cell.angle_gamma   90.00
#
_symmetry.space_group_name_H-M   'P 1'
#
loop_
_entity.id
_entity.type
_entity.pdbx_description
1 polymer ?
#
loop_
_entity_poly.entity_id
_entity_poly.type
_entity_poly.pdbx_seq_one_letter_code
_entity_poly.pdbx_strand_id
1 'polypeptide(L)' 'MSEDKDGVPQWYLIKHERGESNKELLMQWLSLREIECWAPVMIRKTPRADNIVGFRRRSVPVFPGYIFVYVT' A
#
# COMPACT_ATOMS: atom_id res chain seq x y z
N MET A 1 9.04 -2.75 27.20
CA MET A 1 10.45 -2.86 26.83
C MET A 1 10.48 -3.76 25.61
N SER A 2 10.41 -3.15 24.42
CA SER A 2 10.57 -3.88 23.16
C SER A 2 12.05 -4.16 23.03
N GLU A 3 12.44 -5.43 22.98
CA GLU A 3 13.82 -5.83 22.71
C GLU A 3 14.20 -5.27 21.34
N ASP A 4 15.16 -4.33 21.31
CA ASP A 4 15.82 -3.92 20.08
C ASP A 4 16.53 -5.15 19.51
N LYS A 5 15.89 -5.75 18.49
CA LYS A 5 16.53 -6.69 17.58
C LYS A 5 17.36 -5.88 16.57
N ASP A 6 18.36 -5.16 17.07
CA ASP A 6 19.27 -4.42 16.20
C ASP A 6 19.96 -5.42 15.27
N GLY A 7 19.55 -5.40 13.99
CA GLY A 7 20.14 -6.17 12.90
C GLY A 7 19.33 -7.35 12.35
N VAL A 8 18.07 -7.56 12.77
CA VAL A 8 17.19 -8.54 12.09
C VAL A 8 16.20 -7.81 11.20
N PRO A 9 16.19 -8.08 9.88
CA PRO A 9 15.23 -7.46 9.00
C PRO A 9 13.79 -7.76 9.39
N GLN A 10 12.97 -6.70 9.44
CA GLN A 10 11.62 -6.77 9.98
C GLN A 10 10.63 -6.01 9.09
N TRP A 11 9.44 -6.60 8.96
CA TRP A 11 8.29 -5.94 8.34
C TRP A 11 7.51 -5.13 9.36
N TYR A 12 7.16 -3.92 8.95
CA TYR A 12 6.31 -2.97 9.66
C TYR A 12 5.10 -2.60 8.80
N LEU A 13 4.00 -2.25 9.45
CA LEU A 13 2.78 -1.78 8.79
C LEU A 13 2.52 -0.33 9.19
N ILE A 14 2.58 0.59 8.23
CA ILE A 14 2.36 2.01 8.45
C ILE A 14 0.96 2.39 7.99
N LYS A 15 0.24 3.16 8.81
CA LYS A 15 -1.03 3.78 8.45
C LYS A 15 -0.78 5.15 7.84
N HIS A 16 -1.38 5.45 6.69
CA HIS A 16 -1.36 6.78 6.08
C HIS A 16 -2.77 7.40 6.10
N GLU A 17 -2.84 8.74 6.10
CA GLU A 17 -4.12 9.44 5.98
C GLU A 17 -4.80 9.12 4.64
N ARG A 18 -6.13 9.06 4.63
CA ARG A 18 -6.91 8.65 3.45
C ARG A 18 -6.68 9.62 2.29
N GLY A 19 -6.10 9.11 1.19
CA GLY A 19 -5.88 9.82 -0.07
C GLY A 19 -4.78 9.13 -0.88
N GLU A 20 -4.97 8.97 -2.20
CA GLU A 20 -3.96 8.33 -3.06
C GLU A 20 -2.66 9.14 -3.14
N SER A 21 -2.78 10.48 -3.15
CA SER A 21 -1.64 11.41 -3.10
C SER A 21 -0.76 11.19 -1.87
N ASN A 22 -1.37 10.94 -0.70
CA ASN A 22 -0.62 10.77 0.55
C ASN A 22 0.13 9.44 0.59
N LYS A 23 -0.44 8.39 0.00
CA LYS A 23 0.22 7.09 -0.17
C LYS A 23 1.46 7.23 -1.04
N GLU A 24 1.32 7.87 -2.20
CA GLU A 24 2.41 8.03 -3.18
C GLU A 24 3.55 8.91 -2.63
N LEU A 25 3.21 10.02 -1.96
CA LEU A 25 4.20 10.87 -1.30
C LEU A 25 4.96 10.12 -0.20
N LEU A 26 4.28 9.31 0.62
CA LEU A 26 4.93 8.51 1.66
C LEU A 26 5.86 7.44 1.05
N MET A 27 5.40 6.70 0.04
CA MET A 27 6.23 5.71 -0.65
C MET A 27 7.46 6.37 -1.32
N GLN A 28 7.29 7.55 -1.92
CA GLN A 28 8.39 8.31 -2.48
C GLN A 28 9.40 8.74 -1.39
N TRP A 29 8.91 9.25 -0.25
CA TRP A 29 9.76 9.67 0.86
C TRP A 29 10.57 8.51 1.48
N LEU A 30 9.98 7.31 1.55
CA LEU A 30 10.63 6.07 1.97
C LEU A 30 11.70 5.63 0.96
N SER A 31 11.36 5.68 -0.33
CA SER A 31 12.30 5.34 -1.41
C SER A 31 13.53 6.24 -1.42
N LEU A 32 13.40 7.53 -1.12
CA LEU A 32 14.52 8.47 -0.99
C LEU A 32 15.48 8.13 0.17
N ARG A 33 15.06 7.27 1.10
CA ARG A 33 15.86 6.77 2.23
C ARG A 33 16.31 5.33 2.05
N GLU A 34 16.12 4.78 0.85
CA GLU A 34 16.44 3.38 0.52
C GLU A 34 15.66 2.37 1.39
N ILE A 35 14.50 2.79 1.91
CA ILE A 35 13.62 1.91 2.67
C ILE A 35 12.66 1.23 1.70
N GLU A 36 12.69 -0.10 1.67
CA GLU A 36 11.79 -0.90 0.83
C GLU A 36 10.35 -0.78 1.36
N CYS A 37 9.41 -0.49 0.46
CA CYS A 37 8.00 -0.39 0.80
C CYS A 37 7.10 -1.05 -0.24
N TRP A 38 5.96 -1.57 0.21
CA TRP A 38 5.03 -2.31 -0.61
C TRP A 38 3.57 -2.00 -0.25
N ALA A 39 2.77 -1.71 -1.27
CA ALA A 39 1.33 -1.45 -1.14
C ALA A 39 0.56 -2.37 -2.09
N PRO A 40 0.10 -3.55 -1.64
CA PRO A 40 -0.57 -4.50 -2.50
C PRO A 40 -1.89 -3.95 -3.05
N VAL A 41 -2.11 -4.19 -4.34
CA VAL A 41 -3.35 -3.85 -5.04
C VAL A 41 -3.95 -5.09 -5.69
N MET A 42 -5.27 -5.12 -5.80
CA MET A 42 -6.01 -6.15 -6.53
C MET A 42 -6.88 -5.53 -7.63
N ILE A 43 -7.18 -6.32 -8.65
CA ILE A 43 -8.11 -5.89 -9.72
C ILE A 43 -9.53 -6.24 -9.29
N ARG A 44 -10.36 -5.24 -9.05
CA ARG A 44 -11.80 -5.40 -8.82
C ARG A 44 -12.57 -5.17 -10.12
N LYS A 45 -13.41 -6.13 -10.48
CA LYS A 45 -14.40 -6.00 -11.57
C LYS A 45 -15.73 -5.57 -10.97
N THR A 46 -16.33 -4.50 -11.49
CA THR A 46 -17.65 -4.03 -11.08
C THR A 46 -18.55 -3.92 -12.32
N PRO A 47 -19.77 -4.48 -12.31
CA PRO A 47 -20.71 -4.33 -13.41
C PRO A 47 -21.00 -2.86 -13.73
N ARG A 48 -21.22 -2.56 -15.00
CA ARG A 48 -21.69 -1.24 -15.45
C ARG A 48 -23.21 -1.20 -15.40
N ALA A 49 -23.77 -0.16 -14.80
CA ALA A 49 -25.22 0.05 -14.80
C ALA A 49 -25.75 0.37 -16.21
N ASP A 50 -24.91 0.97 -17.06
CA ASP A 50 -25.21 1.37 -18.43
C ASP A 50 -25.00 0.25 -19.47
N ASN A 51 -24.41 -0.90 -19.09
CA ASN A 51 -24.11 -1.99 -20.02
C ASN A 51 -24.09 -3.34 -19.31
N ILE A 52 -25.07 -4.19 -19.62
CA ILE A 52 -25.29 -5.52 -19.04
C ILE A 52 -24.09 -6.46 -19.23
N VAL A 53 -23.27 -6.26 -20.28
CA VAL A 53 -22.06 -7.06 -20.56
C VAL A 53 -20.78 -6.30 -20.18
N GLY A 54 -20.89 -5.02 -19.84
CA GLY A 54 -19.77 -4.15 -19.53
C GLY A 54 -19.31 -4.26 -18.08
N PHE A 55 -18.01 -4.45 -17.87
CA PHE A 55 -17.39 -4.38 -16.54
C PHE A 55 -16.41 -3.20 -16.47
N ARG A 56 -16.36 -2.51 -15.33
CA ARG A 56 -15.26 -1.60 -14.97
C ARG A 56 -14.21 -2.39 -14.20
N ARG A 57 -12.97 -2.35 -14.67
CA ARG A 57 -11.80 -2.86 -13.93
C ARG A 57 -11.18 -1.68 -13.20
N ARG A 58 -10.97 -1.83 -11.90
CA ARG A 58 -10.22 -0.86 -11.08
C ARG A 58 -9.17 -1.59 -10.27
N SER A 59 -7.97 -1.01 -10.23
CA SER A 59 -6.98 -1.37 -9.22
C SER A 59 -7.45 -0.79 -7.89
N VAL A 60 -7.53 -1.61 -6.85
CA VAL A 60 -7.93 -1.17 -5.50
C VAL A 60 -6.94 -1.69 -4.47
N PRO A 61 -6.62 -0.93 -3.42
CA PRO A 61 -5.72 -1.40 -2.37
C PRO A 61 -6.31 -2.61 -1.64
N VAL A 62 -5.48 -3.62 -1.39
CA VAL A 62 -5.86 -4.79 -0.59
C VAL A 62 -6.03 -4.39 0.88
N PHE A 63 -5.18 -3.48 1.38
CA PHE A 63 -5.27 -2.89 2.71
C PHE A 63 -5.41 -1.36 2.58
N PRO A 64 -6.62 -0.82 2.41
CA PRO A 64 -6.83 0.61 2.24
C PRO A 64 -6.29 1.40 3.44
N GLY A 65 -5.39 2.38 3.19
CA GLY A 65 -4.81 3.21 4.23
C GLY A 65 -3.53 2.66 4.86
N TYR A 66 -2.98 1.55 4.33
CA TYR A 66 -1.78 0.92 4.88
C TYR A 66 -0.72 0.64 3.81
N ILE A 67 0.55 0.71 4.24
CA ILE A 67 1.74 0.36 3.46
C ILE A 67 2.63 -0.54 4.32
N PHE A 68 3.16 -1.61 3.72
CA PHE A 68 4.18 -2.44 4.32
C PHE A 68 5.56 -1.82 4.11
N VAL A 69 6.39 -1.85 5.13
CA VAL A 69 7.76 -1.33 5.08
C VAL A 69 8.70 -2.39 5.61
N TYR A 70 9.79 -2.62 4.88
CA TYR A 70 10.84 -3.56 5.28
C TYR A 70 12.07 -2.76 5.68
N VAL A 71 12.53 -3.00 6.89
CA VAL A 71 13.72 -2.34 7.46
C VAL A 71 14.71 -3.43 7.80
N THR A 72 15.91 -3.35 7.23
CA THR A 72 17.03 -4.29 7.40
C THR A 72 17.98 -3.84 8.49
#